data_AF-A0A9W8P0H2-F1
#
_entry.id   AF-A0A9W8P0H2-F1
#
_cell.length_a   1.000
_cell.length_b   1.000
_cell.length_c   1.000
_cell.angle_alpha   90.00
_cell.angle_beta   90.00
_cell.angle_gamma   90.00
#
_symmetry.space_group_name_H-M   'P 1'
#
loop_
_entity.id
_entity.type
_entity.pdbx_description
1 polymer ?
#
loop_
_entity_poly.entity_id
_entity_poly.type
_entity_poly.pdbx_seq_one_letter_code
_entity_poly.pdbx_strand_id
1 'polypeptide(L)'
;MTLTYDCELEEEILFQLVPHFLPADNPQQSEDASHIGVNGGSEVFKETEAGYEALYHPEIPRPVESTLQCLRYQLWLACQSLGSREAIDETARSAGVKDKITEHWIKKLVGKSAKLKKIQMTNPETREPILNGRALVGPARKVVLQNITAEIASELWEWLLTQPEESYAKLALLL
;
A
#
# COMPACT_ATOMS: atom_id res chain seq x y z
N MET A 1 -30.30 10.83 -29.89
CA MET A 1 -30.19 10.76 -31.35
C MET A 1 -30.78 12.05 -31.87
N THR A 2 -29.95 12.95 -32.39
CA THR A 2 -30.34 14.31 -32.77
C THR A 2 -29.94 14.54 -34.22
N LEU A 3 -30.85 15.09 -35.03
CA LEU A 3 -30.49 15.56 -36.37
C LEU A 3 -29.51 16.72 -36.24
N THR A 4 -28.42 16.65 -37.02
CA THR A 4 -27.46 17.74 -37.16
C THR A 4 -27.00 17.79 -38.61
N TYR A 5 -26.31 18.86 -38.99
CA TYR A 5 -25.86 19.06 -40.37
C TYR A 5 -24.33 19.01 -40.43
N ASP A 6 -23.80 18.23 -41.37
CA ASP A 6 -22.36 18.20 -41.68
C ASP A 6 -22.07 19.27 -42.73
N CYS A 7 -21.37 20.33 -42.31
CA CYS A 7 -21.06 21.46 -43.20
C CYS A 7 -19.97 21.15 -44.23
N GLU A 8 -19.15 20.10 -44.02
CA GLU A 8 -18.10 19.71 -44.96
C GLU A 8 -18.65 18.82 -46.08
N LEU A 9 -19.60 17.95 -45.73
CA LEU A 9 -20.26 17.02 -46.66
C LEU A 9 -21.59 17.56 -47.21
N GLU A 10 -22.04 18.72 -46.71
CA GLU A 10 -23.30 19.40 -47.08
C GLU A 10 -24.55 18.51 -46.95
N GLU A 11 -24.58 17.60 -45.97
CA GLU A 11 -25.69 16.66 -45.77
C GLU A 11 -26.24 16.61 -44.33
N GLU A 12 -27.52 16.24 -44.21
CA GLU A 12 -28.13 15.95 -42.91
C GLU A 12 -27.59 14.63 -42.38
N ILE A 13 -26.91 14.71 -41.24
CA ILE A 13 -26.37 13.55 -40.56
C ILE A 13 -27.10 13.30 -39.25
N LEU A 14 -26.98 12.07 -38.81
CA LEU A 14 -27.69 11.61 -37.64
C LEU A 14 -26.69 11.32 -36.54
N PHE A 15 -26.59 12.25 -35.59
CA PHE A 15 -25.58 12.20 -34.54
C PHE A 15 -26.09 11.36 -33.37
N GLN A 16 -25.40 10.24 -33.13
CA GLN A 16 -25.63 9.39 -31.98
C GLN A 16 -24.42 9.45 -31.06
N LEU A 17 -24.57 10.13 -29.93
CA LEU A 17 -23.66 9.93 -28.80
C LEU A 17 -23.86 8.51 -28.30
N VAL A 18 -22.87 7.65 -28.57
CA VAL A 18 -22.72 6.36 -27.88
C VAL A 18 -21.74 6.61 -26.75
N PRO A 19 -22.19 6.97 -25.54
CA PRO A 19 -21.29 7.01 -24.41
C PRO A 19 -20.72 5.61 -24.24
N HIS A 20 -19.39 5.52 -24.25
CA HIS A 20 -18.67 4.26 -24.07
C HIS A 20 -18.76 3.86 -22.58
N PHE A 21 -19.97 3.51 -22.13
CA PHE A 21 -20.18 2.70 -20.94
C PHE A 21 -19.89 1.24 -21.30
N LEU A 22 -18.64 0.96 -21.68
CA LEU A 22 -18.05 -0.33 -21.34
C LEU A 22 -18.23 -0.52 -19.81
N PRO A 23 -18.14 -1.73 -19.23
CA PRO A 23 -18.08 -1.85 -17.79
C PRO A 23 -16.88 -1.03 -17.30
N ALA A 24 -17.11 0.25 -17.00
CA ALA A 24 -16.21 1.07 -16.24
C ALA A 24 -15.94 0.24 -14.99
N ASP A 25 -14.67 0.10 -14.65
CA ASP A 25 -14.23 -0.70 -13.51
C ASP A 25 -15.13 -0.33 -12.34
N ASN A 26 -16.08 -1.22 -12.01
CA ASN A 26 -17.14 -0.87 -11.08
C ASN A 26 -16.40 -0.47 -9.80
N PRO A 27 -16.63 0.73 -9.24
CA PRO A 27 -15.88 1.15 -8.06
C PRO A 27 -15.88 0.09 -6.96
N GLN A 28 -16.98 -0.67 -6.84
CA GLN A 28 -17.08 -1.83 -5.96
C GLN A 28 -16.14 -2.99 -6.35
N GLN A 29 -16.03 -3.34 -7.64
CA GLN A 29 -15.14 -4.39 -8.13
C GLN A 29 -13.66 -4.03 -7.95
N SER A 30 -13.28 -2.77 -8.19
CA SER A 30 -11.92 -2.31 -7.93
C SER A 30 -11.58 -2.39 -6.44
N GLU A 31 -12.54 -2.09 -5.56
CA GLU A 31 -12.36 -2.23 -4.11
C GLU A 31 -12.23 -3.70 -3.69
N ASP A 32 -13.13 -4.57 -4.16
CA ASP A 32 -13.12 -6.00 -3.83
C ASP A 32 -11.86 -6.71 -4.33
N ALA A 33 -11.30 -6.26 -5.46
CA ALA A 33 -10.05 -6.77 -6.03
C ALA A 33 -8.78 -6.15 -5.41
N SER A 34 -8.92 -5.27 -4.41
CA SER A 34 -7.81 -4.49 -3.84
C SER A 34 -7.00 -3.77 -4.92
N HIS A 35 -7.65 -3.31 -5.98
CA HIS A 35 -7.02 -2.68 -7.13
C HIS A 35 -6.87 -1.17 -6.88
N ILE A 36 -5.70 -0.61 -7.25
CA ILE A 36 -5.39 0.82 -7.05
C ILE A 36 -6.12 1.77 -8.03
N GLY A 37 -7.04 1.25 -8.85
CA GLY A 37 -7.75 2.00 -9.89
C GLY A 37 -6.83 2.46 -11.03
N VAL A 38 -7.22 3.51 -11.76
CA VAL A 38 -6.53 4.03 -12.98
C VAL A 38 -5.08 4.47 -12.73
N ASN A 39 -4.62 4.50 -11.48
CA ASN A 39 -3.30 4.95 -11.05
C ASN A 39 -2.24 3.83 -10.94
N GLY A 40 -2.53 2.60 -11.36
CA GLY A 40 -1.52 1.52 -11.42
C GLY A 40 -0.45 1.79 -12.49
N GLY A 41 0.82 1.47 -12.22
CA GLY A 41 1.94 1.67 -13.16
C GLY A 41 2.53 3.10 -13.18
N SER A 42 3.72 3.23 -13.78
CA SER A 42 4.43 4.51 -13.93
C SER A 42 3.84 5.36 -15.06
N GLU A 43 3.70 6.68 -14.86
CA GLU A 43 3.28 7.62 -15.91
C GLU A 43 4.20 7.55 -17.14
N VAL A 44 5.51 7.43 -16.91
CA VAL A 44 6.52 7.30 -17.97
C VAL A 44 6.25 6.11 -18.89
N PHE A 45 5.77 5.00 -18.32
CA PHE A 45 5.45 3.82 -19.11
C PHE A 45 4.16 4.01 -19.91
N LYS A 46 3.13 4.61 -19.30
CA LYS A 46 1.82 4.87 -19.95
C LYS A 46 1.89 5.78 -21.16
N GLU A 47 2.88 6.69 -21.20
CA GLU A 47 3.11 7.58 -22.34
C GLU A 47 3.81 6.90 -23.53
N THR A 48 4.32 5.67 -23.36
CA THR A 48 4.88 4.88 -24.47
C THR A 48 3.76 4.21 -25.27
N GLU A 49 4.01 3.94 -26.56
CA GLU A 49 3.05 3.22 -27.43
C GLU A 49 2.64 1.87 -26.82
N ALA A 50 3.61 1.09 -26.35
CA ALA A 50 3.37 -0.19 -25.70
C ALA A 50 2.58 -0.05 -24.38
N GLY A 51 2.88 0.97 -23.57
CA GLY A 51 2.15 1.21 -22.32
C GLY A 51 0.74 1.73 -22.54
N TYR A 52 0.52 2.54 -23.56
CA TYR A 52 -0.82 2.98 -23.97
C TYR A 52 -1.65 1.82 -24.52
N GLU A 53 -1.08 1.00 -25.42
CA GLU A 53 -1.73 -0.22 -25.94
C GLU A 53 -2.11 -1.19 -24.81
N ALA A 54 -1.23 -1.36 -23.82
CA ALA A 54 -1.49 -2.21 -22.65
C ALA A 54 -2.72 -1.77 -21.83
N LEU A 55 -3.13 -0.49 -21.86
CA LEU A 55 -4.35 -0.03 -21.19
C LEU A 55 -5.64 -0.61 -21.79
N TYR A 56 -5.58 -1.08 -23.05
CA TYR A 56 -6.71 -1.63 -23.79
C TYR A 56 -6.74 -3.17 -23.79
N HIS A 57 -5.73 -3.81 -23.21
CA HIS A 57 -5.65 -5.26 -23.12
C HIS A 57 -5.69 -5.71 -21.66
N PRO A 58 -6.60 -6.64 -21.30
CA PRO A 58 -6.59 -7.20 -19.95
C PRO A 58 -5.28 -7.95 -19.71
N GLU A 59 -4.57 -7.59 -18.65
CA GLU A 59 -3.42 -8.35 -18.18
C GLU A 59 -3.82 -9.71 -17.59
N ILE A 60 -2.83 -10.53 -17.24
CA ILE A 60 -3.04 -11.80 -16.58
C ILE A 60 -3.73 -11.56 -15.22
N PRO A 61 -4.87 -12.21 -14.94
CA PRO A 61 -5.53 -12.10 -13.64
C PRO A 61 -4.55 -12.41 -12.50
N ARG A 62 -4.46 -11.51 -11.52
CA ARG A 62 -3.56 -11.70 -10.38
C ARG A 62 -4.02 -12.87 -9.50
N PRO A 63 -3.11 -13.77 -9.07
CA PRO A 63 -3.46 -14.81 -8.12
C PRO A 63 -3.73 -14.21 -6.72
N VAL A 64 -4.62 -14.85 -5.98
CA VAL A 64 -4.96 -14.46 -4.60
C VAL A 64 -3.70 -14.41 -3.72
N GLU A 65 -2.82 -15.40 -3.88
CA GLU A 65 -1.59 -15.50 -3.09
C GLU A 65 -0.66 -14.30 -3.30
N SER A 66 -0.48 -13.82 -4.54
CA SER A 66 0.39 -12.65 -4.77
C SER A 66 -0.19 -11.38 -4.14
N THR A 67 -1.51 -11.23 -4.18
CA THR A 67 -2.21 -10.12 -3.54
C THR A 67 -2.02 -10.17 -2.02
N LEU A 68 -2.20 -11.35 -1.40
CA LEU A 68 -1.96 -11.55 0.03
C LEU A 68 -0.51 -11.27 0.43
N GLN A 69 0.46 -11.76 -0.34
CA GLN A 69 1.88 -11.51 -0.06
C GLN A 69 2.22 -10.02 -0.17
N CYS A 70 1.65 -9.31 -1.15
CA CYS A 70 1.81 -7.87 -1.28
C CYS A 70 1.26 -7.13 -0.05
N LEU A 71 0.03 -7.43 0.37
CA LEU A 71 -0.58 -6.80 1.54
C LEU A 71 0.20 -7.10 2.83
N ARG A 72 0.64 -8.35 3.02
CA ARG A 72 1.48 -8.73 4.17
C ARG A 72 2.79 -7.96 4.19
N TYR A 73 3.42 -7.81 3.03
CA TYR A 73 4.66 -7.05 2.89
C TYR A 73 4.46 -5.56 3.20
N GLN A 74 3.38 -4.94 2.70
CA GLN A 74 3.04 -3.55 3.03
C GLN A 74 2.82 -3.35 4.54
N LEU A 75 2.13 -4.28 5.22
CA LEU A 75 1.95 -4.25 6.68
C LEU A 75 3.29 -4.42 7.42
N TRP A 76 4.13 -5.33 6.97
CA TRP A 76 5.46 -5.54 7.56
C TRP A 76 6.36 -4.30 7.41
N LEU A 77 6.32 -3.63 6.26
CA LEU A 77 7.00 -2.35 6.05
C LEU A 77 6.49 -1.27 7.03
N ALA A 78 5.18 -1.24 7.29
CA ALA A 78 4.59 -0.34 8.28
C ALA A 78 5.09 -0.62 9.70
N CYS A 79 5.31 -1.89 10.09
CA CYS A 79 5.89 -2.26 11.37
C CYS A 79 7.33 -1.77 11.54
N GLN A 80 8.14 -1.84 10.47
CA GLN A 80 9.56 -1.49 10.55
C GLN A 80 9.84 0.01 10.62
N SER A 81 8.94 0.90 10.18
CA SER A 81 9.14 2.36 10.03
C SER A 81 10.59 2.82 9.76
N LEU A 82 11.22 2.21 8.76
CA LEU A 82 12.45 2.72 8.12
C LEU A 82 12.16 3.11 6.65
N GLY A 83 11.09 2.56 6.08
CA GLY A 83 10.43 3.07 4.89
C GLY A 83 9.42 4.13 5.31
N SER A 84 9.65 5.35 4.87
CA SER A 84 8.71 6.43 4.96
C SER A 84 7.41 6.04 4.22
N ARG A 85 6.30 6.76 4.42
CA ARG A 85 4.99 6.46 3.78
C ARG A 85 5.15 6.13 2.28
N GLU A 86 6.12 6.78 1.66
CA GLU A 86 6.59 6.64 0.29
C GLU A 86 6.99 5.20 -0.10
N ALA A 87 7.67 4.43 0.76
CA ALA A 87 8.04 3.04 0.43
C ALA A 87 6.83 2.10 0.37
N ILE A 88 5.83 2.36 1.22
CA ILE A 88 4.56 1.63 1.24
C ILE A 88 3.72 2.05 0.02
N ASP A 89 3.68 3.34 -0.27
CA ASP A 89 2.96 3.86 -1.44
C ASP A 89 3.60 3.38 -2.76
N GLU A 90 4.93 3.29 -2.83
CA GLU A 90 5.65 2.76 -4.00
C GLU A 90 5.40 1.26 -4.19
N THR A 91 5.36 0.47 -3.11
CA THR A 91 5.02 -0.96 -3.21
C THR A 91 3.56 -1.17 -3.61
N ALA A 92 2.64 -0.35 -3.12
CA ALA A 92 1.24 -0.36 -3.58
C ALA A 92 1.10 0.06 -5.05
N ARG A 93 1.85 1.08 -5.49
CA ARG A 93 1.83 1.60 -6.86
C ARG A 93 2.42 0.62 -7.87
N SER A 94 3.59 0.07 -7.56
CA SER A 94 4.30 -0.90 -8.42
C SER A 94 3.54 -2.22 -8.53
N ALA A 95 2.93 -2.70 -7.44
CA ALA A 95 2.13 -3.92 -7.47
C ALA A 95 0.70 -3.70 -8.00
N GLY A 96 0.22 -2.45 -8.01
CA GLY A 96 -1.18 -2.13 -8.32
C GLY A 96 -2.17 -2.65 -7.27
N VAL A 97 -1.70 -2.88 -6.04
CA VAL A 97 -2.47 -3.49 -4.94
C VAL A 97 -2.61 -2.50 -3.80
N LYS A 98 -3.86 -2.14 -3.50
CA LYS A 98 -4.25 -1.24 -2.44
C LYS A 98 -5.58 -1.67 -1.82
N ASP A 99 -5.52 -2.03 -0.55
CA ASP A 99 -6.69 -2.49 0.21
C ASP A 99 -7.01 -1.52 1.36
N LYS A 100 -8.27 -1.11 1.49
CA LYS A 100 -8.72 -0.13 2.50
C LYS A 100 -8.57 -0.66 3.92
N ILE A 101 -8.78 -1.96 4.15
CA ILE A 101 -8.63 -2.58 5.48
C ILE A 101 -7.15 -2.55 5.88
N THR A 102 -6.28 -2.96 4.96
CA THR A 102 -4.83 -2.92 5.12
C THR A 102 -4.35 -1.48 5.33
N GLU A 103 -4.85 -0.50 4.57
CA GLU A 103 -4.50 0.91 4.73
C GLU A 103 -4.84 1.46 6.12
N HIS A 104 -5.98 1.06 6.70
CA HIS A 104 -6.36 1.42 8.06
C HIS A 104 -5.33 0.92 9.09
N TRP A 105 -4.88 -0.33 8.95
CA TRP A 105 -3.87 -0.91 9.84
C TRP A 105 -2.48 -0.30 9.62
N ILE A 106 -2.09 -0.05 8.37
CA ILE A 106 -0.84 0.64 8.02
C ILE A 106 -0.76 1.99 8.76
N LYS A 107 -1.83 2.80 8.73
CA LYS A 107 -1.87 4.09 9.45
C LYS A 107 -1.60 3.93 10.95
N LYS A 108 -2.20 2.91 11.58
CA LYS A 108 -1.98 2.61 13.00
C LYS A 108 -0.56 2.14 13.29
N LEU A 109 -0.03 1.23 12.48
CA LEU A 109 1.29 0.63 12.64
C LEU A 109 2.40 1.66 12.48
N VAL A 110 2.33 2.52 11.46
CA VAL A 110 3.30 3.62 11.26
C VAL A 110 3.33 4.53 12.48
N GLY A 111 2.16 4.90 13.01
CA GLY A 111 2.06 5.73 14.21
C GLY A 111 2.63 5.05 15.47
N LYS A 112 2.43 3.74 15.63
CA LYS A 112 2.95 2.96 16.75
C LYS A 112 4.47 2.76 16.66
N SER A 113 4.98 2.38 15.48
CA SER A 113 6.40 2.18 15.24
C SER A 113 7.21 3.46 15.46
N ALA A 114 6.73 4.60 14.96
CA ALA A 114 7.37 5.89 15.21
C ALA A 114 7.46 6.24 16.71
N LYS A 115 6.43 5.93 17.49
CA LYS A 115 6.43 6.14 18.95
C LYS A 115 7.43 5.23 19.65
N LEU A 116 7.42 3.92 19.35
CA LEU A 116 8.34 2.95 19.97
C LEU A 116 9.80 3.28 19.66
N LYS A 117 10.12 3.63 18.41
CA LYS A 117 11.47 4.07 18.05
C LYS A 117 11.90 5.32 18.77
N LYS A 118 11.00 6.31 18.91
CA LYS A 118 11.31 7.53 19.67
C LYS A 118 11.67 7.20 21.12
N ILE A 119 10.93 6.28 21.75
CA ILE A 119 11.16 5.82 23.13
C ILE A 119 12.47 5.04 23.23
N GLN A 120 12.68 4.02 22.41
CA GLN A 120 13.77 3.06 22.54
C GLN A 120 15.09 3.52 21.90
N MET A 121 15.06 4.43 20.92
CA MET A 121 16.27 4.82 20.15
C MET A 121 16.67 6.27 20.38
N THR A 122 15.72 7.18 20.60
CA THR A 122 15.98 8.63 20.62
C THR A 122 15.95 9.23 22.01
N ASN A 123 14.92 8.93 22.82
CA ASN A 123 14.71 9.55 24.12
C ASN A 123 15.85 9.21 25.10
N PRO A 124 16.65 10.18 25.56
CA PRO A 124 17.80 9.91 26.44
C PRO A 124 17.44 9.16 27.73
N GLU A 125 16.22 9.32 28.24
CA GLU A 125 15.76 8.71 29.49
C GLU A 125 15.30 7.25 29.34
N THR A 126 14.77 6.89 28.17
CA THR A 126 14.15 5.58 27.93
C THR A 126 14.83 4.77 26.83
N ARG A 127 15.83 5.34 26.16
CA ARG A 127 16.53 4.65 25.07
C ARG A 127 17.34 3.48 25.60
N GLU A 128 17.52 2.50 24.71
CA GLU A 128 18.26 1.28 24.99
C GLU A 128 19.66 1.59 25.56
N PRO A 129 20.06 0.99 26.71
CA PRO A 129 21.32 1.28 27.37
C PRO A 129 22.55 1.12 26.47
N ILE A 130 22.49 0.16 25.54
CA ILE A 130 23.56 -0.10 24.56
C ILE A 130 23.86 1.13 23.68
N LEU A 131 22.87 1.99 23.42
CA LEU A 131 23.03 3.20 22.61
C LEU A 131 23.73 4.35 23.33
N ASN A 132 23.87 4.26 24.67
CA ASN A 132 24.61 5.22 25.50
C ASN A 132 26.14 5.03 25.43
N GLY A 133 26.61 3.90 24.90
CA GLY A 133 28.04 3.60 24.82
C GLY A 133 28.79 4.55 23.90
N ARG A 134 29.79 5.27 24.43
CA ARG A 134 30.63 6.21 23.65
C ARG A 134 31.46 5.52 22.55
N ALA A 135 31.72 4.22 22.69
CA ALA A 135 32.44 3.41 21.72
C ALA A 135 31.55 2.93 20.56
N LEU A 136 30.22 3.05 20.66
CA LEU A 136 29.29 2.58 19.64
C LEU A 136 29.11 3.64 18.54
N VAL A 137 29.98 3.58 17.53
CA VAL A 137 30.00 4.50 16.39
C VAL A 137 29.95 3.76 15.06
N GLY A 138 29.64 4.50 13.99
CA GLY A 138 29.75 4.01 12.62
C GLY A 138 28.92 2.76 12.32
N PRO A 139 29.48 1.73 11.65
CA PRO A 139 28.75 0.53 11.26
C PRO A 139 28.13 -0.24 12.42
N ALA A 140 28.85 -0.35 13.55
CA ALA A 140 28.35 -1.06 14.72
C ALA A 140 27.08 -0.41 15.29
N ARG A 141 27.03 0.92 15.32
CA ARG A 141 25.82 1.65 15.72
C ARG A 141 24.65 1.37 14.78
N LYS A 142 24.89 1.31 13.46
CA LYS A 142 23.84 1.00 12.47
C LYS A 142 23.23 -0.39 12.70
N VAL A 143 24.06 -1.40 12.97
CA VAL A 143 23.60 -2.77 13.25
C VAL A 143 22.72 -2.79 14.50
N VAL A 144 23.12 -2.10 15.58
CA VAL A 144 22.29 -2.01 16.80
C VAL A 144 20.94 -1.34 16.52
N LEU A 145 20.92 -0.24 15.76
CA LEU A 145 19.66 0.42 15.39
C LEU A 145 18.77 -0.46 14.50
N GLN A 146 19.36 -1.27 13.62
CA GLN A 146 18.65 -2.25 12.80
C GLN A 146 18.04 -3.36 13.67
N ASN A 147 18.77 -3.87 14.66
CA ASN A 147 18.27 -4.89 15.58
C ASN A 147 17.08 -4.37 16.40
N ILE A 148 17.21 -3.19 17.03
CA ILE A 148 16.12 -2.55 17.78
C ILE A 148 14.90 -2.34 16.86
N THR A 149 15.14 -1.91 15.61
CA THR A 149 14.05 -1.76 14.64
C THR A 149 13.36 -3.09 14.33
N ALA A 150 14.12 -4.19 14.18
CA ALA A 150 13.58 -5.51 13.89
C ALA A 150 12.77 -6.08 15.07
N GLU A 151 13.20 -5.81 16.30
CA GLU A 151 12.48 -6.16 17.53
C GLU A 151 11.15 -5.41 17.61
N ILE A 152 11.17 -4.08 17.44
CA ILE A 152 9.94 -3.26 17.37
C ILE A 152 9.01 -3.77 16.26
N ALA A 153 9.55 -4.11 15.09
CA ALA A 153 8.74 -4.60 13.98
C ALA A 153 8.05 -5.93 14.31
N SER A 154 8.76 -6.85 14.98
CA SER A 154 8.23 -8.13 15.43
C SER A 154 7.13 -7.94 16.47
N GLU A 155 7.36 -7.08 17.47
CA GLU A 155 6.37 -6.74 18.51
C GLU A 155 5.08 -6.19 17.88
N LEU A 156 5.20 -5.27 16.92
CA LEU A 156 4.06 -4.69 16.24
C LEU A 156 3.33 -5.68 15.33
N TRP A 157 4.06 -6.61 14.74
CA TRP A 157 3.47 -7.67 13.93
C TRP A 157 2.66 -8.65 14.78
N GLU A 158 3.18 -9.06 15.94
CA GLU A 158 2.43 -9.88 16.91
C GLU A 158 1.22 -9.12 17.44
N TRP A 159 1.37 -7.84 17.76
CA TRP A 159 0.25 -6.98 18.15
C TRP A 159 -0.84 -6.91 17.06
N LEU A 160 -0.47 -6.83 15.78
CA LEU A 160 -1.41 -6.81 14.67
C LEU A 160 -2.19 -8.14 14.57
N LEU A 161 -1.50 -9.28 14.72
CA LEU A 161 -2.10 -10.61 14.64
C LEU A 161 -3.05 -10.94 15.81
N THR A 162 -3.00 -10.15 16.88
CA THR A 162 -3.85 -10.30 18.08
C THR A 162 -5.02 -9.30 18.10
N GLN A 163 -5.33 -8.68 16.95
CA GLN A 163 -6.48 -7.80 16.81
C GLN A 163 -7.73 -8.54 16.32
N PRO A 164 -8.94 -8.15 16.77
CA PRO A 164 -9.22 -7.17 17.82
C PRO A 164 -8.95 -7.74 19.22
N GLU A 165 -8.38 -6.92 20.10
CA GLU A 165 -7.88 -7.30 21.42
C GLU A 165 -8.94 -8.03 22.28
N GLU A 166 -10.19 -7.56 22.26
CA GLU A 166 -11.29 -8.17 23.03
C GLU A 166 -11.59 -9.62 22.63
N SER A 167 -11.44 -9.96 21.34
CA SER A 167 -11.68 -11.32 20.86
C SER A 167 -10.56 -12.27 21.28
N TYR A 168 -9.31 -11.81 21.19
CA TYR A 168 -8.15 -12.61 21.60
C TYR A 168 -8.03 -12.73 23.13
N ALA A 169 -8.41 -11.70 23.89
CA ALA A 169 -8.46 -11.76 25.34
C ALA A 169 -9.45 -12.83 25.85
N LYS A 170 -10.58 -13.03 25.16
CA LYS A 170 -11.54 -14.10 25.47
C LYS A 170 -10.97 -15.50 25.25
N LEU A 171 -10.10 -15.67 24.25
CA LEU A 171 -9.44 -16.96 24.00
C LEU A 171 -8.42 -17.31 25.08
N ALA A 172 -7.71 -16.32 25.62
CA ALA A 172 -6.76 -16.50 26.71
C ALA A 172 -7.43 -16.87 28.05
N LEU A 173 -8.70 -16.52 28.25
CA LEU A 173 -9.48 -16.89 29.45
C LEU A 173 -10.05 -18.32 29.39
N LEU A 174 -9.95 -18.99 28.25
CA LEU A 174 -10.48 -20.34 28.01
C LEU A 174 -9.40 -21.44 28.03
N LEU A 175 -8.14 -21.07 28.29
CA LEU A 175 -6.99 -21.96 28.44
C LEU A 175 -6.50 -21.91 29.90
#